data_AF-A0A6C0JCZ7-F1
#
_entry.id   AF-A0A6C0JCZ7-F1
#
_cell.length_a   1.000
_cell.length_b   1.000
_cell.length_c   1.000
_cell.angle_alpha   90.00
_cell.angle_beta   90.00
_cell.angle_gamma   90.00
#
_symmetry.space_group_name_H-M   'P 1'
#
loop_
_entity.id
_entity.type
_entity.pdbx_description
1 polymer ?
#
loop_
_entity_poly.entity_id
_entity_poly.type
_entity_poly.pdbx_seq_one_letter_code
_entity_poly.pdbx_strand_id
1 'polypeptide(L)'
;MMISHEKRQFLKVISGGLHILMSCSYKADDIGIDPEDGIEETISEKMIVLANTIANGERYWFDDGRFNNYVDVASDEDLIELLEYFDDIDMDMEHVYYEASIAIESLSDTNYKFASLIENEKFITFKDLINHDQSPCQ
;
A
#
# COMPACT_ATOMS: atom_id res chain seq x y z
N MET A 1 15.22 9.93 4.01
CA MET A 1 14.29 9.67 5.13
C MET A 1 14.25 8.16 5.31
N MET A 2 14.12 7.63 6.53
CA MET A 2 14.20 6.18 6.79
C MET A 2 12.81 5.65 7.15
N ILE A 3 12.35 4.59 6.47
CA ILE A 3 11.09 3.93 6.81
C ILE A 3 11.37 2.88 7.86
N SER A 4 10.90 3.13 9.09
CA SER A 4 11.13 2.22 10.22
C SER A 4 10.45 0.86 9.98
N HIS A 5 10.92 -0.14 10.73
CA HIS A 5 10.35 -1.49 10.67
C HIS A 5 8.84 -1.48 10.98
N GLU A 6 8.41 -0.67 11.93
CA GLU A 6 7.01 -0.50 12.33
C GLU A 6 6.15 0.06 11.20
N LYS A 7 6.65 1.09 10.49
CA LYS A 7 5.95 1.64 9.32
C LYS A 7 5.83 0.58 8.23
N ARG A 8 6.89 -0.18 7.96
CA ARG A 8 6.85 -1.30 6.99
C ARG A 8 5.85 -2.38 7.41
N GLN A 9 5.77 -2.75 8.69
CA GLN A 9 4.75 -3.71 9.15
C GLN A 9 3.34 -3.17 8.99
N PHE A 10 3.12 -1.88 9.22
CA PHE A 10 1.81 -1.26 9.04
C PHE A 10 1.36 -1.26 7.57
N LEU A 11 2.25 -0.91 6.63
CA LEU A 11 1.97 -0.99 5.19
C LEU A 11 1.50 -2.39 4.77
N LYS A 12 2.13 -3.44 5.31
CA LYS A 12 1.74 -4.82 5.02
C LYS A 12 0.41 -5.24 5.64
N VAL A 13 -0.01 -4.57 6.71
CA VAL A 13 -1.32 -4.81 7.34
C VAL A 13 -2.45 -4.23 6.49
N ILE A 14 -2.23 -3.07 5.87
CA ILE A 14 -3.23 -2.38 5.05
C ILE A 14 -3.16 -2.76 3.56
N SER A 15 -2.24 -3.66 3.15
CA SER A 15 -2.00 -4.01 1.74
C SER A 15 -3.24 -4.56 1.02
N GLY A 16 -4.15 -5.19 1.75
CA GLY A 16 -5.43 -5.66 1.21
C GLY A 16 -6.30 -4.52 0.65
N GLY A 17 -6.19 -3.31 1.20
CA GLY A 17 -6.90 -2.14 0.67
C GLY A 17 -6.39 -1.71 -0.70
N LEU A 18 -5.07 -1.76 -0.92
CA LEU A 18 -4.48 -1.49 -2.25
C LEU A 18 -4.98 -2.51 -3.28
N HIS A 19 -5.09 -3.78 -2.91
CA HIS A 19 -5.67 -4.80 -3.79
C HIS A 19 -7.09 -4.43 -4.23
N ILE A 20 -7.95 -4.00 -3.30
CA ILE A 20 -9.32 -3.59 -3.59
C ILE A 20 -9.34 -2.35 -4.49
N LEU A 21 -8.64 -1.28 -4.11
CA LEU A 21 -8.60 -0.03 -4.85
C LEU A 21 -8.09 -0.22 -6.28
N MET A 22 -6.98 -0.94 -6.46
CA MET A 22 -6.39 -1.25 -7.77
C MET A 22 -7.33 -2.09 -8.65
N SER A 23 -8.06 -3.03 -8.05
CA SER A 23 -8.99 -3.90 -8.79
C SER A 23 -10.26 -3.17 -9.21
N CYS A 24 -10.80 -2.32 -8.34
CA CYS A 24 -12.02 -1.56 -8.56
C CYS A 24 -11.83 -0.37 -9.51
N SER A 25 -10.66 0.27 -9.47
CA SER A 25 -10.31 1.37 -10.38
C SER A 25 -9.82 0.91 -11.75
N TYR A 26 -9.58 -0.40 -11.95
CA TYR A 26 -8.90 -0.98 -13.12
C TYR A 26 -7.43 -0.57 -13.28
N LYS A 27 -6.85 0.13 -12.29
CA LYS A 27 -5.46 0.58 -12.35
C LYS A 27 -4.46 -0.57 -12.49
N ALA A 28 -4.73 -1.75 -11.90
CA ALA A 28 -3.89 -2.93 -12.10
C ALA A 28 -3.89 -3.43 -13.56
N ASP A 29 -4.99 -3.25 -14.31
CA ASP A 29 -5.00 -3.57 -15.73
C ASP A 29 -4.23 -2.55 -16.54
N ASP A 30 -4.44 -1.27 -16.27
CA ASP A 30 -3.76 -0.19 -16.98
C ASP A 30 -2.24 -0.36 -16.87
N ILE A 31 -1.71 -0.50 -15.64
CA ILE A 31 -0.28 -0.74 -15.37
C ILE A 31 0.21 -2.08 -15.94
N GLY A 32 -0.64 -3.12 -15.91
CA GLY A 32 -0.30 -4.44 -16.43
C GLY A 32 -0.18 -4.48 -17.96
N ILE A 33 -0.92 -3.61 -18.66
CA ILE A 33 -0.97 -3.53 -20.13
C ILE A 33 0.08 -2.56 -20.68
N ASP A 34 0.16 -1.36 -20.11
CA ASP A 34 0.99 -0.26 -20.63
C ASP A 34 1.47 0.64 -19.47
N PRO A 35 2.51 0.23 -18.71
CA PRO A 35 3.06 1.07 -17.64
C PRO A 35 3.65 2.35 -18.23
N GLU A 36 3.28 3.50 -17.67
CA GLU A 36 3.61 4.82 -18.24
C GLU A 36 4.98 5.36 -17.80
N ASP A 37 5.50 4.90 -16.67
CA ASP A 37 6.77 5.36 -16.08
C ASP A 37 7.52 4.26 -15.30
N GLY A 38 8.66 4.62 -14.72
CA GLY A 38 9.53 3.67 -14.01
C GLY A 38 8.91 3.09 -12.73
N ILE A 39 7.98 3.82 -12.08
CA ILE A 39 7.31 3.30 -10.88
C ILE A 39 6.19 2.33 -11.27
N GLU A 40 5.44 2.62 -12.33
CA GLU A 40 4.48 1.69 -12.90
C GLU A 40 5.13 0.44 -13.47
N GLU A 41 6.30 0.56 -14.13
CA GLU A 41 7.11 -0.60 -14.53
C GLU A 41 7.47 -1.47 -13.32
N THR A 42 7.86 -0.83 -12.21
CA THR A 42 8.16 -1.55 -10.95
C THR A 42 6.94 -2.25 -10.38
N ILE A 43 5.78 -1.59 -10.34
CA ILE A 43 4.52 -2.18 -9.89
C ILE A 43 4.13 -3.36 -10.79
N SER A 44 4.19 -3.18 -12.10
CA SER A 44 3.88 -4.19 -13.11
C SER A 44 4.74 -5.45 -12.92
N GLU A 45 6.05 -5.29 -12.77
CA GLU A 45 6.96 -6.42 -12.61
C GLU A 45 6.87 -7.09 -11.24
N LYS A 46 6.78 -6.30 -10.18
CA LYS A 46 6.99 -6.77 -8.81
C LYS A 46 5.70 -7.11 -8.10
N MET A 47 4.57 -6.48 -8.43
CA MET A 47 3.34 -6.53 -7.64
C MET A 47 2.14 -7.02 -8.44
N ILE A 48 2.18 -6.98 -9.77
CA ILE A 48 1.06 -7.42 -10.60
C ILE A 48 1.21 -8.89 -11.05
N VAL A 49 0.08 -9.59 -11.12
CA VAL A 49 -0.03 -10.94 -11.69
C VAL A 49 -1.15 -11.00 -12.72
N LEU A 50 -0.92 -11.71 -13.83
CA LEU A 50 -1.99 -12.10 -14.73
C LEU A 50 -2.67 -13.35 -14.17
N ALA A 51 -3.93 -13.24 -13.75
CA ALA A 51 -4.68 -14.34 -13.18
C ALA A 51 -6.04 -14.50 -13.86
N ASN A 52 -6.44 -15.74 -14.07
CA ASN A 52 -7.73 -16.08 -14.65
C ASN A 52 -8.80 -16.10 -13.56
N THR A 53 -9.82 -15.27 -13.70
CA THR A 53 -11.00 -15.33 -12.84
C THR A 53 -12.13 -16.05 -13.55
N ILE A 54 -12.82 -16.92 -12.81
CA ILE A 54 -13.94 -17.74 -13.32
C ILE A 54 -15.05 -16.87 -13.97
N ALA A 55 -15.14 -15.59 -13.59
CA ALA A 55 -16.17 -14.66 -14.07
C ALA A 55 -15.74 -13.84 -15.29
N ASN A 56 -14.48 -13.40 -15.41
CA ASN A 56 -14.07 -12.34 -16.34
C ASN A 56 -12.89 -12.70 -17.26
N GLY A 57 -12.41 -13.95 -17.24
CA GLY A 57 -11.22 -14.35 -17.99
C GLY A 57 -9.92 -13.92 -17.33
N GLU A 58 -8.83 -13.91 -18.11
CA GLU A 58 -7.52 -13.43 -17.66
C GLU A 58 -7.54 -11.91 -17.48
N ARG A 59 -7.13 -11.46 -16.29
CA ARG A 59 -7.07 -10.06 -15.89
C ARG A 59 -5.81 -9.82 -15.05
N TYR A 60 -5.29 -8.61 -15.06
CA TYR A 60 -4.18 -8.24 -14.19
C TYR A 60 -4.70 -7.91 -12.78
N TRP A 61 -4.00 -8.39 -11.77
CA TRP A 61 -4.34 -8.22 -10.37
C TRP A 61 -3.14 -7.71 -9.59
N PHE A 62 -3.38 -6.76 -8.70
CA PHE A 62 -2.42 -6.40 -7.68
C PHE A 62 -2.34 -7.52 -6.64
N ASP A 63 -1.16 -8.08 -6.42
CA ASP A 63 -0.92 -9.15 -5.46
C ASP A 63 -0.32 -8.55 -4.18
N ASP A 64 -1.11 -8.55 -3.11
CA ASP A 64 -0.74 -7.98 -1.81
C ASP A 64 0.42 -8.76 -1.16
N GLY A 65 0.53 -10.07 -1.41
CA GLY A 65 1.67 -10.88 -0.99
C GLY A 65 2.99 -10.43 -1.63
N ARG A 66 2.96 -10.10 -2.92
CA ARG A 66 4.09 -9.56 -3.66
C ARG A 66 4.45 -8.15 -3.22
N PHE A 67 3.46 -7.29 -2.99
CA PHE A 67 3.69 -5.99 -2.36
C PHE A 67 4.36 -6.15 -0.99
N ASN A 68 3.90 -7.08 -0.16
CA ASN A 68 4.49 -7.33 1.15
C ASN A 68 5.95 -7.79 1.06
N ASN A 69 6.28 -8.64 0.08
CA ASN A 69 7.66 -9.02 -0.18
C ASN A 69 8.51 -7.83 -0.65
N TYR A 70 7.96 -6.96 -1.49
CA TYR A 70 8.63 -5.74 -1.94
C TYR A 70 8.91 -4.80 -0.76
N VAL A 71 7.94 -4.59 0.12
CA VAL A 71 8.09 -3.79 1.36
C VAL A 71 9.20 -4.34 2.27
N ASP A 72 9.47 -5.65 2.26
CA ASP A 72 10.54 -6.25 3.07
C ASP A 72 11.95 -6.05 2.48
N VAL A 73 12.08 -5.85 1.16
CA VAL A 73 13.39 -5.82 0.47
C VAL A 73 13.74 -4.49 -0.19
N ALA A 74 12.74 -3.64 -0.47
CA ALA A 74 12.95 -2.35 -1.13
C ALA A 74 13.77 -1.40 -0.26
N SER A 75 14.62 -0.61 -0.91
CA SER A 75 15.30 0.49 -0.24
C SER A 75 14.29 1.49 0.31
N ASP A 76 14.71 2.35 1.24
CA ASP A 76 13.82 3.41 1.71
C ASP A 76 13.45 4.39 0.58
N GLU A 77 14.38 4.63 -0.35
CA GLU A 77 14.17 5.54 -1.47
C GLU A 77 13.10 4.99 -2.43
N ASP A 78 13.24 3.74 -2.87
CA ASP A 78 12.27 3.12 -3.77
C ASP A 78 10.89 2.98 -3.12
N LEU A 79 10.86 2.64 -1.82
CA LEU A 79 9.60 2.52 -1.10
C LEU A 79 8.92 3.88 -0.90
N ILE A 80 9.67 4.96 -0.67
CA ILE A 80 9.09 6.31 -0.60
C ILE A 80 8.49 6.71 -1.95
N GLU A 81 9.20 6.48 -3.05
CA GLU A 81 8.69 6.81 -4.41
C GLU A 81 7.40 6.05 -4.72
N LEU A 82 7.34 4.76 -4.39
CA LEU A 82 6.12 3.95 -4.54
C LEU A 82 4.94 4.50 -3.74
N LEU A 83 5.18 4.90 -2.49
CA LEU A 83 4.13 5.39 -1.61
C LEU A 83 3.62 6.77 -2.01
N GLU A 84 4.51 7.66 -2.48
CA GLU A 84 4.12 8.95 -3.04
C GLU A 84 3.34 8.76 -4.35
N TYR A 85 3.69 7.77 -5.19
CA TYR A 85 2.89 7.43 -6.36
C TYR A 85 1.45 7.03 -6.00
N PHE A 86 1.23 6.23 -4.95
CA PHE A 86 -0.13 5.90 -4.52
C PHE A 86 -0.94 7.12 -4.07
N ASP A 87 -0.30 8.05 -3.37
CA ASP A 87 -0.93 9.33 -3.01
C ASP A 87 -1.34 10.12 -4.28
N ASP A 88 -0.52 10.10 -5.34
CA ASP A 88 -0.78 10.83 -6.60
C ASP A 88 -1.90 10.23 -7.47
N ILE A 89 -2.23 8.94 -7.28
CA ILE A 89 -3.28 8.24 -8.04
C ILE A 89 -4.59 8.04 -7.25
N ASP A 90 -4.85 8.92 -6.26
CA ASP A 90 -6.03 8.88 -5.39
C ASP A 90 -6.17 7.56 -4.60
N MET A 91 -5.05 6.91 -4.27
CA MET A 91 -4.98 5.72 -3.42
C MET A 91 -4.21 6.02 -2.14
N ASP A 92 -4.56 7.14 -1.49
CA ASP A 92 -3.93 7.58 -0.25
C ASP A 92 -4.11 6.57 0.90
N MET A 93 -3.32 6.77 1.96
CA MET A 93 -3.26 5.83 3.07
C MET A 93 -4.59 5.66 3.81
N GLU A 94 -5.39 6.71 3.93
CA GLU A 94 -6.70 6.65 4.59
C GLU A 94 -7.66 5.74 3.81
N HIS A 95 -7.77 5.94 2.49
CA HIS A 95 -8.58 5.08 1.62
C HIS A 95 -8.09 3.64 1.67
N VAL A 96 -6.77 3.42 1.58
CA VAL A 96 -6.18 2.08 1.68
C VAL A 96 -6.50 1.42 3.02
N TYR A 97 -6.41 2.16 4.14
CA TYR A 97 -6.74 1.63 5.46
C TYR A 97 -8.20 1.21 5.57
N TYR A 98 -9.15 2.04 5.11
CA TYR A 98 -10.57 1.72 5.20
C TYR A 98 -10.97 0.55 4.29
N GLU A 99 -10.44 0.49 3.07
CA GLU A 99 -10.71 -0.62 2.15
C GLU A 99 -10.10 -1.94 2.63
N ALA A 100 -8.99 -1.89 3.38
CA ALA A 100 -8.39 -3.09 3.97
C ALA A 100 -9.32 -3.81 4.98
N SER A 101 -10.36 -3.14 5.49
CA SER A 101 -11.39 -3.72 6.36
C SER A 101 -10.82 -4.50 7.55
N ILE A 102 -9.77 -3.96 8.18
CA ILE A 102 -9.02 -4.65 9.22
C ILE A 102 -9.82 -4.68 10.53
N ALA A 103 -9.83 -5.84 11.19
CA ALA A 103 -10.36 -5.98 12.53
C ALA A 103 -9.40 -5.32 13.55
N ILE A 104 -9.82 -4.21 14.19
CA ILE A 104 -9.00 -3.41 15.11
C ILE A 104 -8.42 -4.27 16.24
N GLU A 105 -9.20 -5.23 16.75
CA GLU A 105 -8.79 -6.17 17.80
C GLU A 105 -7.64 -7.12 17.41
N SER A 106 -7.34 -7.22 16.11
CA SER A 106 -6.24 -8.03 15.58
C SER A 106 -4.92 -7.25 15.43
N LEU A 107 -4.96 -5.93 15.63
CA LEU A 107 -3.78 -5.07 15.50
C LEU A 107 -2.86 -5.19 16.71
N SER A 108 -1.56 -5.13 16.47
CA SER A 108 -0.57 -4.88 17.53
C SER A 108 -0.70 -3.46 18.08
N ASP A 109 -0.20 -3.20 19.29
CA ASP A 109 -0.21 -1.86 19.89
C ASP A 109 0.37 -0.78 18.96
N THR A 110 1.42 -1.14 18.21
CA THR A 110 2.07 -0.22 17.27
C THR A 110 1.19 0.06 16.05
N ASN A 111 0.59 -0.98 15.46
CA ASN A 111 -0.30 -0.80 14.31
C ASN A 111 -1.60 -0.10 14.72
N TYR A 112 -2.09 -0.35 15.94
CA TYR A 112 -3.24 0.34 16.51
C TYR A 112 -2.99 1.85 16.66
N LYS A 113 -1.77 2.27 17.03
CA LYS A 113 -1.40 3.69 17.07
C LYS A 113 -1.52 4.35 15.70
N PHE A 114 -1.05 3.70 14.65
CA PHE A 114 -1.18 4.22 13.29
C PHE A 114 -2.63 4.27 12.83
N ALA A 115 -3.39 3.18 13.03
CA ALA A 115 -4.83 3.14 12.76
C ALA A 115 -5.58 4.28 13.48
N SER A 116 -5.25 4.52 14.75
CA SER A 116 -5.84 5.62 15.54
C SER A 116 -5.51 7.00 14.95
N LEU A 117 -4.32 7.20 14.36
CA LEU A 117 -3.98 8.48 13.73
C LEU A 117 -4.81 8.72 12.45
N ILE A 118 -5.11 7.65 11.69
CA ILE A 118 -5.98 7.71 10.52
C ILE A 118 -7.42 8.02 10.96
N GLU A 119 -7.97 7.29 11.93
CA GLU A 119 -9.33 7.50 12.45
C GLU A 119 -9.56 8.91 13.05
N ASN A 120 -8.49 9.59 13.47
CA ASN A 120 -8.55 10.96 13.97
C ASN A 120 -8.19 12.00 12.88
N GLU A 121 -8.22 11.62 11.60
CA GLU A 121 -7.95 12.47 10.43
C GLU A 121 -6.58 13.16 10.48
N LYS A 122 -5.61 12.57 11.20
CA LYS A 122 -4.24 13.11 11.28
C LYS A 122 -3.33 12.58 10.20
N PHE A 123 -3.67 11.39 9.70
CA PHE A 123 -2.92 10.63 8.72
C PHE A 123 -3.86 10.37 7.53
N ILE A 124 -3.67 11.12 6.46
CA ILE A 124 -4.49 11.00 5.24
C ILE A 124 -3.65 10.32 4.16
N THR A 125 -2.42 10.79 3.98
CA THR A 125 -1.50 10.36 2.90
C THR A 125 -0.41 9.43 3.42
N PHE A 126 0.20 8.64 2.54
CA PHE A 126 1.42 7.92 2.89
C PHE A 126 2.57 8.87 3.22
N LYS A 127 2.58 10.06 2.61
CA LYS A 127 3.49 11.14 2.98
C LYS A 127 3.39 11.53 4.46
N ASP A 128 2.20 11.51 5.07
CA ASP A 128 2.03 11.75 6.50
C ASP A 128 2.71 10.66 7.34
N LEU A 129 2.54 9.39 6.96
CA LEU A 129 3.23 8.26 7.59
C LEU A 129 4.75 8.37 7.46
N ILE A 130 5.24 8.73 6.28
CA ILE A 130 6.66 8.88 5.96
C ILE A 130 7.28 9.97 6.85
N ASN A 131 6.64 11.13 6.96
CA ASN A 131 7.11 12.27 7.74
C ASN A 131 6.90 12.16 9.26
N HIS A 132 6.08 11.21 9.72
CA HIS A 132 5.83 11.05 11.15
C HIS A 132 7.02 10.43 11.88
N ASP A 133 7.69 11.23 12.72
CA ASP A 133 8.68 10.74 13.66
C ASP A 133 7.98 10.00 14.81
N GLN A 134 8.25 8.70 14.95
CA GLN A 134 7.87 7.98 16.15
C GLN A 134 8.71 8.51 17.31
N SER A 135 8.16 9.42 18.12
CA SER A 135 8.75 9.69 19.44
C SER A 135 8.77 8.38 20.22
N PRO A 136 9.92 7.92 20.73
CA PRO A 136 9.94 6.78 21.62
C PRO A 136 9.06 7.12 22.82
N CYS A 137 8.04 6.29 23.08
CA CYS A 137 7.28 6.39 24.31
C CYS A 137 8.26 6.41 25.48
N GLN A 138 8.30 7.54 26.21
CA GLN A 138 8.93 7.63 27.53
C GLN A 138 8.04 6.93 28.56
#